data_AF-D8IYD6-F1
#
_entry.id   AF-D8IYD6-F1
#
_cell.length_a   1.000
_cell.length_b   1.000
_cell.length_c   1.000
_cell.angle_alpha   90.00
_cell.angle_beta   90.00
_cell.angle_gamma   90.00
#
_symmetry.space_group_name_H-M   'P 1'
#
loop_
_entity.id
_entity.type
_entity.pdbx_description
1 polymer ?
#
loop_
_entity_poly.entity_id
_entity_poly.type
_entity_poly.pdbx_seq_one_letter_code
_entity_poly.pdbx_strand_id
1 'polypeptide(L)'
;MVVYIGFGLCAHLAQPTYGRCESFTKDLNGGEKIFHGAMYDIKLCGADIKNGTKIRLQVFGRSGDLLAERYFSYYVNSATERDLTEGVDSIIYFDSARESPMQSISIPPTKWDWIRARLPLF
;
A
#
# COMPACT_ATOMS: atom_id res chain seq x y z
N MET A 1 -12.88 -24.67 -39.21
CA MET A 1 -12.79 -23.47 -38.34
C MET A 1 -13.27 -23.87 -36.96
N VAL A 2 -12.38 -24.02 -35.99
CA VAL A 2 -12.74 -24.03 -34.56
C VAL A 2 -11.70 -23.18 -33.85
N VAL A 3 -12.21 -22.16 -33.18
CA VAL A 3 -11.51 -21.14 -32.42
C VAL A 3 -11.22 -21.70 -31.03
N TYR A 4 -10.00 -21.51 -30.51
CA TYR A 4 -9.76 -21.49 -29.06
C TYR A 4 -8.97 -20.21 -28.72
N ILE A 5 -9.74 -19.18 -28.36
CA ILE A 5 -9.26 -17.97 -27.67
C ILE A 5 -9.27 -18.29 -26.17
N GLY A 6 -8.19 -17.94 -25.48
CA GLY A 6 -8.24 -17.71 -24.04
C GLY A 6 -7.18 -18.41 -23.20
N PHE A 7 -5.90 -18.11 -23.40
CA PHE A 7 -4.91 -18.21 -22.31
C PHE A 7 -4.68 -16.80 -21.76
N GLY A 8 -5.44 -16.43 -20.74
CA GLY A 8 -5.26 -15.17 -20.05
C GLY A 8 -6.39 -14.84 -19.10
N LEU A 9 -6.32 -15.38 -17.88
CA LEU A 9 -6.77 -14.77 -16.60
C LEU A 9 -6.91 -15.87 -15.52
N CYS A 10 -5.79 -16.44 -15.06
CA CYS A 10 -5.79 -17.27 -13.84
C CYS A 10 -4.67 -16.85 -12.88
N ALA A 11 -4.45 -15.54 -12.70
CA ALA A 11 -3.52 -15.01 -11.72
C ALA A 11 -4.19 -14.19 -10.61
N HIS A 12 -5.53 -14.17 -10.51
CA HIS A 12 -6.25 -13.41 -9.48
C HIS A 12 -6.56 -14.22 -8.20
N LEU A 13 -6.22 -15.51 -8.13
CA LEU A 13 -6.70 -16.43 -7.09
C LEU A 13 -5.85 -16.51 -5.81
N ALA A 14 -4.82 -15.66 -5.64
CA ALA A 14 -3.94 -15.73 -4.45
C ALA A 14 -3.70 -14.38 -3.75
N GLN A 15 -4.43 -13.33 -4.10
CA GLN A 15 -4.30 -12.07 -3.37
C GLN A 15 -5.10 -12.17 -2.06
N PRO A 16 -4.48 -11.86 -0.91
CA PRO A 16 -5.17 -11.90 0.37
C PRO A 16 -6.30 -10.86 0.37
N THR A 17 -7.44 -11.19 0.97
CA THR A 17 -8.61 -10.31 1.02
C THR A 17 -8.29 -9.12 1.94
N TYR A 18 -7.92 -7.99 1.35
CA TYR A 18 -7.67 -6.75 2.08
C TYR A 18 -8.98 -6.14 2.55
N GLY A 19 -9.10 -5.90 3.86
CA GLY A 19 -10.30 -5.34 4.49
C GLY A 19 -9.98 -4.41 5.66
N ARG A 20 -11.02 -4.05 6.43
CA ARG A 20 -10.93 -3.15 7.60
C ARG A 20 -10.20 -1.83 7.31
N CYS A 21 -10.40 -1.29 6.11
CA CYS A 21 -9.59 -0.18 5.64
C CYS A 21 -9.72 1.07 6.51
N GLU A 22 -10.93 1.41 6.96
CA GLU A 22 -11.14 2.58 7.83
C GLU A 22 -10.41 2.43 9.17
N SER A 23 -10.51 1.25 9.80
CA SER A 23 -9.82 0.95 11.05
C SER A 23 -8.31 1.03 10.89
N PHE A 24 -7.73 0.32 9.91
CA PHE A 24 -6.28 0.37 9.68
C PHE A 24 -5.78 1.75 9.26
N THR A 25 -6.57 2.49 8.49
CA THR A 25 -6.23 3.87 8.13
C THR A 25 -6.13 4.75 9.36
N LYS A 26 -7.08 4.63 10.29
CA LYS A 26 -7.05 5.36 11.55
C LYS A 26 -5.94 4.89 12.48
N ASP A 27 -5.78 3.58 12.64
CA ASP A 27 -4.83 2.97 13.56
C ASP A 27 -3.38 3.22 13.16
N LEU A 28 -3.09 3.31 11.86
CA LEU A 28 -1.74 3.51 11.32
C LEU A 28 -1.47 4.98 10.93
N ASN A 29 -2.24 5.94 11.46
CA ASN A 29 -2.09 7.37 11.19
C ASN A 29 -2.11 7.75 9.69
N GLY A 30 -2.93 7.06 8.90
CA GLY A 30 -3.23 7.41 7.51
C GLY A 30 -4.24 8.56 7.40
N GLY A 31 -5.07 8.51 6.37
CA GLY A 31 -6.08 9.51 6.06
C GLY A 31 -5.53 10.68 5.25
N GLU A 32 -6.20 11.81 5.33
CA GLU A 32 -5.84 13.01 4.57
C GLU A 32 -4.55 13.65 5.10
N LYS A 33 -3.55 13.78 4.23
CA LYS A 33 -2.27 14.45 4.49
C LYS A 33 -2.04 15.56 3.48
N ILE A 34 -1.42 16.65 3.94
CA ILE A 34 -1.11 17.80 3.09
C ILE A 34 0.41 17.88 2.93
N PHE A 35 0.88 17.69 1.70
CA PHE A 35 2.28 17.86 1.33
C PHE A 35 2.39 18.96 0.29
N HIS A 36 3.21 19.99 0.56
CA HIS A 36 3.44 21.12 -0.35
C HIS A 36 2.15 21.81 -0.85
N GLY A 37 1.12 21.88 0.00
CA GLY A 37 -0.19 22.46 -0.35
C GLY A 37 -1.07 21.57 -1.23
N ALA A 38 -0.61 20.37 -1.59
CA ALA A 38 -1.41 19.34 -2.25
C ALA A 38 -1.93 18.35 -1.20
N MET A 39 -3.21 17.98 -1.34
CA MET A 39 -3.87 17.02 -0.46
C MET A 39 -3.77 15.62 -1.06
N TYR A 40 -3.42 14.67 -0.20
CA TYR A 40 -3.31 13.25 -0.52
C TYR A 40 -4.12 12.47 0.50
N ASP A 41 -4.86 11.47 0.04
CA ASP A 41 -5.60 10.56 0.92
C ASP A 41 -4.85 9.23 1.02
N ILE A 42 -4.42 8.87 2.23
CA ILE A 42 -3.70 7.65 2.49
C ILE A 42 -4.66 6.62 3.04
N LYS A 43 -4.95 5.58 2.25
CA LYS A 43 -5.82 4.47 2.65
C LYS A 43 -4.98 3.24 2.95
N LEU A 44 -5.18 2.66 4.13
CA LEU A 44 -4.55 1.41 4.54
C LEU A 44 -5.60 0.34 4.70
N CYS A 45 -5.39 -0.83 4.09
CA CYS A 45 -6.24 -2.01 4.26
C CYS A 45 -5.40 -3.18 4.76
N GLY A 46 -5.90 -3.93 5.73
CA GLY A 46 -5.17 -5.07 6.30
C GLY A 46 -5.76 -6.41 5.89
N ALA A 47 -4.91 -7.41 5.77
CA ALA A 47 -5.26 -8.81 5.60
C ALA A 47 -4.48 -9.67 6.60
N ASP A 48 -5.18 -10.56 7.29
CA ASP A 48 -4.56 -11.46 8.26
C ASP A 48 -3.75 -12.54 7.52
N ILE A 49 -2.52 -12.78 7.96
CA ILE A 49 -1.64 -13.84 7.47
C ILE A 49 -1.19 -14.71 8.66
N LYS A 50 -0.72 -15.94 8.40
CA LYS A 50 -0.41 -16.93 9.46
C LYS A 50 0.42 -16.40 10.65
N ASN A 51 1.34 -15.46 10.42
CA ASN A 51 2.25 -14.94 11.44
C ASN A 51 2.15 -13.42 11.66
N GLY A 52 1.14 -12.73 11.12
CA GLY A 52 1.07 -11.28 11.19
C GLY A 52 -0.05 -10.68 10.36
N THR A 53 0.13 -9.44 9.96
CA THR A 53 -0.85 -8.71 9.13
C THR A 53 -0.14 -8.11 7.94
N LYS A 54 -0.68 -8.35 6.74
CA LYS A 54 -0.24 -7.68 5.52
C LYS A 54 -1.08 -6.43 5.32
N ILE A 55 -0.43 -5.29 5.16
CA ILE A 55 -1.04 -4.00 4.92
C ILE A 55 -0.84 -3.61 3.45
N ARG A 56 -1.93 -3.18 2.81
CA ARG A 56 -1.92 -2.49 1.52
C ARG A 56 -2.07 -1.00 1.79
N LEU A 57 -1.03 -0.25 1.46
CA LEU A 57 -0.97 1.20 1.55
C LEU A 57 -1.24 1.80 0.16
N GLN A 58 -2.27 2.62 0.07
CA GLN A 58 -2.68 3.28 -1.16
C GLN A 58 -2.65 4.79 -0.92
N VAL A 59 -1.95 5.51 -1.79
CA VAL A 59 -1.89 6.97 -1.76
C VAL A 59 -2.73 7.47 -2.92
N PHE A 60 -3.79 8.20 -2.61
CA PHE A 60 -4.68 8.83 -3.56
C PHE A 60 -4.35 10.32 -3.66
N GLY A 61 -4.42 10.86 -4.88
CA GLY A 61 -4.38 12.29 -5.10
C GLY A 61 -5.73 12.96 -4.83
N ARG A 62 -5.77 14.29 -4.88
CA ARG A 62 -7.00 15.09 -4.72
C ARG A 62 -8.17 14.65 -5.61
N SER A 63 -7.89 14.16 -6.82
CA SER A 63 -8.89 13.69 -7.79
C SER A 63 -9.40 12.27 -7.51
N GLY A 64 -8.88 11.58 -6.49
CA GLY A 64 -9.14 10.17 -6.23
C GLY A 64 -8.30 9.22 -7.10
N ASP A 65 -7.33 9.75 -7.85
CA ASP A 65 -6.39 8.92 -8.61
C ASP A 65 -5.44 8.19 -7.68
N LEU A 66 -5.32 6.86 -7.83
CA LEU A 66 -4.27 6.09 -7.15
C LEU A 66 -2.90 6.58 -7.65
N LEU A 67 -2.07 7.17 -6.81
CA LEU A 67 -0.77 7.70 -7.20
C LEU A 67 0.38 6.76 -6.83
N ALA A 68 0.24 6.05 -5.72
CA ALA A 68 1.19 5.03 -5.31
C ALA A 68 0.47 3.91 -4.55
N GLU A 69 0.96 2.69 -4.71
CA GLU A 69 0.52 1.54 -3.93
C GLU A 69 1.75 0.77 -3.44
N ARG A 70 1.71 0.35 -2.18
CA ARG A 70 2.74 -0.49 -1.54
C ARG A 70 2.09 -1.54 -0.66
N TYR A 71 2.84 -2.62 -0.48
CA TYR A 71 2.46 -3.73 0.35
C TYR A 71 3.57 -3.97 1.37
N PHE A 72 3.23 -4.02 2.64
CA PHE A 72 4.17 -4.34 3.71
C PHE A 72 3.52 -5.30 4.70
N SER A 73 4.32 -6.00 5.52
CA SER A 73 3.78 -6.89 6.54
C SER A 73 4.47 -6.64 7.87
N TYR A 74 3.69 -6.59 8.94
CA TYR A 74 4.24 -6.62 10.29
C TYR A 74 3.87 -7.93 10.97
N TYR A 75 4.81 -8.49 11.72
CA TYR A 75 4.63 -9.73 12.47
C TYR A 75 4.24 -9.40 13.91
N VAL A 76 3.42 -10.24 14.55
CA VAL A 76 2.88 -10.01 15.90
C VAL A 76 4.00 -9.83 16.95
N ASN A 77 5.17 -10.42 16.69
CA ASN A 77 6.35 -10.35 17.56
C ASN A 77 7.33 -9.20 17.18
N SER A 78 6.98 -8.34 16.23
CA SER A 78 7.82 -7.20 15.85
C SER A 78 7.54 -6.03 16.77
N ALA A 79 8.52 -5.63 17.58
CA ALA A 79 8.44 -4.44 18.44
C ALA A 79 8.57 -3.12 17.66
N THR A 80 8.29 -3.14 16.36
CA THR A 80 8.51 -2.01 15.46
C THR A 80 7.30 -1.09 15.49
N GLU A 81 7.53 0.22 15.45
CA GLU A 81 6.47 1.21 15.27
C GLU A 81 5.63 0.84 14.05
N ARG A 82 4.31 0.83 14.22
CA ARG A 82 3.36 0.43 13.17
C ARG A 82 2.80 1.64 12.42
N ASP A 83 2.81 2.79 13.08
CA ASP A 83 2.17 3.99 12.59
C ASP A 83 2.97 4.59 11.44
N LEU A 84 2.26 5.18 10.47
CA LEU A 84 2.90 5.96 9.44
C LEU A 84 3.47 7.24 10.05
N THR A 85 4.73 7.50 9.75
CA THR A 85 5.40 8.75 10.13
C THR A 85 5.47 9.67 8.93
N GLU A 86 4.98 10.89 9.09
CA GLU A 86 5.10 11.95 8.09
C GLU A 86 6.53 12.51 8.11
N GLY A 87 7.24 12.34 7.00
CA GLY A 87 8.46 13.08 6.70
C GLY A 87 8.15 14.37 5.93
N VAL A 88 9.19 15.14 5.60
CA VAL A 88 9.04 16.41 4.86
C VAL A 88 8.41 16.20 3.47
N ASP A 89 8.95 15.23 2.72
CA ASP A 89 8.55 14.89 1.35
C ASP A 89 8.35 13.37 1.20
N SER A 90 8.01 12.70 2.30
CA SER A 90 7.84 11.25 2.26
C SER A 90 6.97 10.74 3.39
N ILE A 91 6.34 9.59 3.17
CA ILE A 91 5.69 8.82 4.21
C ILE A 91 6.63 7.69 4.58
N ILE A 92 6.98 7.60 5.86
CA ILE A 92 7.80 6.53 6.41
C ILE A 92 6.84 5.44 6.95
N TYR A 93 7.11 4.19 6.56
CA TYR A 93 6.37 3.01 7.01
C TYR A 93 7.37 1.92 7.41
N PHE A 94 6.92 1.01 8.26
CA PHE A 94 7.76 -0.08 8.75
C PHE A 94 7.31 -1.43 8.21
N ASP A 95 8.19 -2.10 7.50
CA ASP A 95 7.98 -3.43 6.92
C ASP A 95 8.88 -4.47 7.61
N SER A 96 8.33 -5.17 8.59
CA SER A 96 9.06 -6.22 9.33
C SER A 96 9.47 -7.41 8.45
N ALA A 97 8.97 -7.52 7.22
CA ALA A 97 9.38 -8.56 6.28
C ALA A 97 10.71 -8.25 5.57
N ARG A 98 11.22 -7.02 5.66
CA ARG A 98 12.49 -6.62 5.04
C ARG A 98 13.62 -6.58 6.06
N GLU A 99 14.85 -6.78 5.57
CA GLU A 99 16.07 -6.68 6.39
C GLU A 99 16.26 -5.28 6.99
N SER A 100 15.92 -4.23 6.23
CA SER A 100 15.74 -2.88 6.74
C SER A 100 14.24 -2.61 6.90
N PRO A 101 13.70 -2.59 8.13
CA PRO A 101 12.27 -2.45 8.32
C PRO A 101 11.78 -1.04 8.01
N MET A 102 12.61 -0.01 8.20
CA MET A 102 12.23 1.37 7.91
C MET A 102 12.24 1.59 6.39
N GLN A 103 11.09 1.96 5.85
CA GLN A 103 10.88 2.22 4.44
C GLN A 103 10.25 3.60 4.25
N SER A 104 10.50 4.23 3.11
CA SER A 104 9.89 5.52 2.79
C SER A 104 9.30 5.52 1.39
N ILE A 105 8.26 6.34 1.23
CA ILE A 105 7.61 6.61 -0.06
C ILE A 105 7.68 8.11 -0.27
N SER A 106 8.31 8.55 -1.35
CA SER A 106 8.35 9.96 -1.70
C SER A 106 6.95 10.48 -2.04
N ILE A 107 6.63 11.68 -1.54
CA ILE A 107 5.44 12.45 -1.86
C ILE A 107 5.90 13.82 -2.39
N PRO A 108 5.47 14.28 -3.58
CA PRO A 108 4.62 13.58 -4.54
C PRO A 108 5.30 12.30 -5.09
N PRO A 109 4.54 11.22 -5.29
CA PRO A 109 5.09 10.02 -5.91
C PRO A 109 5.49 10.30 -7.35
N THR A 110 6.52 9.60 -7.82
CA THR A 110 7.04 9.84 -9.17
C THR A 110 6.07 9.31 -10.24
N LYS A 111 6.21 9.77 -11.49
CA LYS A 111 5.44 9.21 -12.62
C LYS A 111 5.62 7.68 -12.74
N TRP A 112 6.77 7.16 -12.34
CA TRP A 112 7.02 5.72 -12.32
C TRP A 112 6.24 4.99 -11.23
N ASP A 113 6.05 5.60 -10.06
CA ASP A 113 5.21 5.05 -8.99
C ASP A 113 3.75 4.97 -9.40
N TRP A 114 3.29 5.99 -10.14
CA TRP A 114 1.95 6.04 -10.72
C TRP A 114 1.71 4.93 -11.75
N ILE A 115 2.70 4.64 -12.60
CA ILE A 115 2.67 3.52 -13.56
C ILE A 115 2.67 2.19 -12.80
N ARG A 116 3.57 2.02 -11.82
CA ARG A 116 3.70 0.78 -11.04
C ARG A 116 2.43 0.46 -10.26
N ALA A 117 1.78 1.47 -9.68
CA ALA A 117 0.52 1.29 -8.95
C ALA A 117 -0.66 0.85 -9.83
N ARG A 118 -0.57 1.03 -11.15
CA ARG A 118 -1.60 0.62 -12.13
C ARG A 118 -1.30 -0.71 -12.80
N LEU A 119 -0.07 -1.21 -12.66
CA LEU A 119 0.33 -2.50 -13.21
C LEU A 119 0.12 -3.57 -12.14
N PRO A 120 -0.63 -4.66 -12.44
CA PRO A 120 -0.79 -5.80 -11.53
C PRO A 120 0.46 -6.70 -11.53
N LEU A 121 1.64 -6.09 -11.53
CA LEU A 121 2.89 -6.79 -11.40
C LEU A 121 3.14 -6.92 -9.90
N PHE A 122 3.08 -8.16 -9.40
CA PHE A 122 3.37 -8.65 -8.03
C PHE A 122 2.17 -8.84 -7.08
#